data_AF-A0A936BCH3-F1
#
_entry.id   AF-A0A936BCH3-F1
#
_cell.length_a   1.000
_cell.length_b   1.000
_cell.length_c   1.000
_cell.angle_alpha   90.00
_cell.angle_beta   90.00
_cell.angle_gamma   90.00
#
_symmetry.space_group_name_H-M   'P 1'
#
loop_
_entity.id
_entity.type
_entity.pdbx_description
1 polymer ?
#
loop_
_entity_poly.entity_id
_entity_poly.type
_entity_poly.pdbx_seq_one_letter_code
_entity_poly.pdbx_strand_id
1 'polypeptide(L)'
;MLNNVLFLGNSAHVGGGMVNYESRATLNNVLFTGNSATTNGGAISNNGSNGGIVMTNVTFSGNKAGETGGGMSNFWSTLTMQNVIFWNNEDQTGIGTASSSVRNHDDKYPITAIFRYSLVQGCNPSGAWVASCGTDGGNNLADADPLFVETPTPALPPMPTAMYACWLVRPPLIQGMTRW
;
A
#
# COMPACT_ATOMS: atom_id res chain seq x y z
N MET A 1 4.90 13.09 10.22
CA MET A 1 3.81 13.22 9.22
C MET A 1 4.45 13.42 7.86
N LEU A 2 3.99 12.68 6.84
CA LEU A 2 4.42 12.81 5.46
C LEU A 2 3.22 13.24 4.61
N ASN A 3 3.41 14.25 3.78
CA ASN A 3 2.36 14.83 2.94
C ASN A 3 2.91 15.12 1.54
N ASN A 4 2.26 14.62 0.48
CA ASN A 4 2.69 14.82 -0.91
C ASN A 4 4.12 14.31 -1.18
N VAL A 5 4.38 13.04 -0.86
CA VAL A 5 5.72 12.44 -0.96
C VAL A 5 5.73 11.30 -1.98
N LEU A 6 6.82 11.17 -2.72
CA LEU A 6 7.12 10.05 -3.61
C LEU A 6 8.32 9.26 -3.08
N PHE A 7 8.13 7.96 -2.87
CA PHE A 7 9.20 6.98 -2.65
C PHE A 7 9.30 6.11 -3.91
N LEU A 8 10.34 6.34 -4.71
CA LEU A 8 10.56 5.68 -6.00
C LEU A 8 11.87 4.90 -6.00
N GLY A 9 11.82 3.60 -6.31
CA GLY A 9 13.03 2.83 -6.64
C GLY A 9 14.00 2.62 -5.48
N ASN A 10 13.56 2.78 -4.22
CA ASN A 10 14.44 2.60 -3.06
C ASN A 10 14.66 1.11 -2.78
N SER A 11 15.80 0.76 -2.17
CA SER A 11 16.13 -0.62 -1.81
C SER A 11 16.72 -0.69 -0.41
N ALA A 12 16.28 -1.64 0.39
CA ALA A 12 16.75 -1.85 1.76
C ALA A 12 16.69 -3.33 2.17
N HIS A 13 17.16 -3.64 3.38
CA HIS A 13 16.96 -4.98 3.94
C HIS A 13 15.48 -5.22 4.34
N VAL A 14 14.87 -4.22 4.97
CA VAL A 14 13.48 -4.20 5.46
C VAL A 14 12.90 -2.83 5.13
N GLY A 15 11.64 -2.76 4.68
CA GLY A 15 10.96 -1.48 4.45
C GLY A 15 11.63 -0.66 3.35
N GLY A 16 11.56 -1.13 2.11
CA GLY A 16 12.34 -0.58 0.99
C GLY A 16 12.19 0.93 0.79
N GLY A 17 11.01 1.49 1.06
CA GLY A 17 10.76 2.94 1.08
C GLY A 17 10.74 3.55 2.49
N MET A 18 10.16 2.87 3.48
CA MET A 18 10.04 3.40 4.84
C MET A 18 10.00 2.29 5.90
N VAL A 19 10.68 2.52 7.01
CA VAL A 19 10.52 1.73 8.25
C VAL A 19 9.87 2.62 9.32
N ASN A 20 8.84 2.10 9.97
CA ASN A 20 8.24 2.69 11.16
C ASN A 20 8.42 1.73 12.34
N TYR A 21 9.27 2.10 13.30
CA TYR A 21 9.63 1.26 14.44
C TYR A 21 9.22 1.91 15.77
N GLU A 22 8.39 1.23 16.57
CA GLU A 22 7.88 1.69 17.87
C GLU A 22 7.40 3.16 17.85
N SER A 23 6.78 3.56 16.74
CA SER A 23 6.44 4.95 16.45
C SER A 23 5.11 5.09 15.72
N ARG A 24 4.57 6.31 15.68
CA ARG A 24 3.30 6.62 15.01
C ARG A 24 3.54 7.54 13.82
N ALA A 25 3.02 7.17 12.67
CA ALA A 25 3.14 7.95 11.43
C ALA A 25 1.77 8.26 10.82
N THR A 26 1.71 9.38 10.12
CA THR A 26 0.55 9.79 9.30
C THR A 26 1.05 10.10 7.91
N LEU A 27 0.45 9.45 6.92
CA LEU A 27 0.80 9.55 5.50
C LEU A 27 -0.44 10.06 4.76
N ASN A 28 -0.29 11.18 4.08
CA ASN A 28 -1.33 11.77 3.27
C ASN A 28 -0.83 12.01 1.85
N ASN A 29 -1.54 11.50 0.86
CA ASN A 29 -1.20 11.71 -0.55
C ASN A 29 0.24 11.27 -0.87
N VAL A 30 0.56 10.01 -0.59
CA VAL A 30 1.90 9.44 -0.75
C VAL A 30 1.88 8.33 -1.79
N LEU A 31 2.94 8.25 -2.59
CA LEU A 31 3.15 7.18 -3.55
C LEU A 31 4.41 6.39 -3.20
N PHE A 32 4.27 5.07 -3.06
CA PHE A 32 5.37 4.12 -3.01
C PHE A 32 5.37 3.29 -4.28
N THR A 33 6.41 3.42 -5.11
CA THR A 33 6.51 2.62 -6.31
C THR A 33 7.92 2.15 -6.64
N GLY A 34 8.03 0.91 -7.14
CA GLY A 34 9.31 0.31 -7.49
C GLY A 34 10.26 0.10 -6.31
N ASN A 35 9.79 0.19 -5.07
CA ASN A 35 10.65 -0.01 -3.89
C ASN A 35 10.84 -1.51 -3.63
N SER A 36 12.01 -1.87 -3.09
CA SER A 36 12.36 -3.26 -2.82
C SER A 36 12.95 -3.48 -1.44
N ALA A 37 12.62 -4.62 -0.82
CA ALA A 37 13.25 -5.09 0.40
C ALA A 37 13.69 -6.55 0.26
N THR A 38 14.85 -6.92 0.82
CA THR A 38 15.32 -8.31 0.78
C THR A 38 14.47 -9.24 1.63
N THR A 39 13.79 -8.73 2.66
CA THR A 39 12.97 -9.53 3.58
C THR A 39 11.51 -9.06 3.56
N ASN A 40 11.12 -8.15 4.46
CA ASN A 40 9.72 -7.77 4.67
C ASN A 40 9.46 -6.34 4.28
N GLY A 41 8.26 -6.08 3.74
CA GLY A 41 7.80 -4.72 3.47
C GLY A 41 8.53 -4.09 2.30
N GLY A 42 8.18 -4.46 1.07
CA GLY A 42 8.86 -3.94 -0.13
C GLY A 42 8.78 -2.42 -0.22
N ALA A 43 7.65 -1.83 0.19
CA ALA A 43 7.57 -0.39 0.46
C ALA A 43 7.71 -0.07 1.95
N ILE A 44 6.84 -0.62 2.79
CA ILE A 44 6.80 -0.26 4.22
C ILE A 44 6.95 -1.48 5.10
N SER A 45 7.80 -1.36 6.11
CA SER A 45 7.77 -2.22 7.28
C SER A 45 7.35 -1.42 8.51
N ASN A 46 6.24 -1.82 9.11
CA ASN A 46 5.72 -1.26 10.34
C ASN A 46 5.92 -2.26 11.47
N ASN A 47 6.58 -1.87 12.55
CA ASN A 47 6.92 -2.78 13.64
C ASN A 47 6.85 -2.07 14.99
N GLY A 48 6.15 -2.67 15.95
CA GLY A 48 6.21 -2.26 17.35
C GLY A 48 4.84 -2.17 17.99
N SER A 49 4.77 -2.57 19.26
CA SER A 49 3.52 -2.66 20.01
C SER A 49 2.84 -1.31 20.25
N ASN A 50 3.62 -0.24 20.34
CA ASN A 50 3.12 1.14 20.43
C ASN A 50 3.05 1.83 19.07
N GLY A 51 3.33 1.09 18.00
CA GLY A 51 3.43 1.59 16.65
C GLY A 51 2.08 1.71 15.94
N GLY A 52 2.03 2.61 14.96
CA GLY A 52 0.93 2.61 14.03
C GLY A 52 1.07 3.58 12.86
N ILE A 53 0.33 3.31 11.80
CA ILE A 53 0.30 4.17 10.61
C ILE A 53 -1.14 4.48 10.25
N VAL A 54 -1.42 5.77 10.10
CA VAL A 54 -2.66 6.26 9.50
C VAL A 54 -2.36 6.70 8.07
N MET A 55 -3.07 6.14 7.11
CA MET A 55 -2.90 6.42 5.67
C MET A 55 -4.19 6.95 5.08
N THR A 56 -4.06 8.04 4.32
CA THR A 56 -5.15 8.60 3.51
C THR A 56 -4.62 8.94 2.12
N ASN A 57 -5.29 8.46 1.08
CA ASN A 57 -4.91 8.70 -0.31
C ASN A 57 -3.48 8.20 -0.61
N VAL A 58 -3.19 6.93 -0.29
CA VAL A 58 -1.84 6.37 -0.46
C VAL A 58 -1.87 5.23 -1.47
N THR A 59 -0.91 5.22 -2.39
CA THR A 59 -0.78 4.20 -3.42
C THR A 59 0.53 3.43 -3.27
N PHE A 60 0.45 2.11 -3.34
CA PHE A 60 1.55 1.16 -3.34
C PHE A 60 1.51 0.36 -4.63
N SER A 61 2.48 0.55 -5.52
CA SER A 61 2.54 -0.21 -6.76
C SER A 61 3.92 -0.64 -7.23
N GLY A 62 4.06 -1.88 -7.68
CA GLY A 62 5.32 -2.40 -8.20
C GLY A 62 6.38 -2.53 -7.11
N ASN A 63 5.98 -2.66 -5.83
CA ASN A 63 6.93 -2.84 -4.74
C ASN A 63 7.17 -4.33 -4.48
N LYS A 64 8.40 -4.69 -4.09
CA LYS A 64 8.84 -6.08 -3.99
C LYS A 64 9.48 -6.40 -2.65
N ALA A 65 9.05 -7.49 -2.02
CA ALA A 65 9.67 -8.06 -0.83
C ALA A 65 10.22 -9.45 -1.14
N GLY A 66 11.37 -9.82 -0.57
CA GLY A 66 11.89 -11.18 -0.73
C GLY A 66 11.09 -12.23 0.04
N GLU A 67 10.44 -11.85 1.14
CA GLU A 67 9.67 -12.76 1.99
C GLU A 67 8.19 -12.41 2.00
N THR A 68 7.78 -11.32 2.65
CA THR A 68 6.34 -11.02 2.81
C THR A 68 6.03 -9.52 2.71
N GLY A 69 4.82 -9.20 2.26
CA GLY A 69 4.35 -7.82 2.23
C GLY A 69 5.10 -6.99 1.19
N GLY A 70 4.96 -7.34 -0.09
CA GLY A 70 5.53 -6.57 -1.20
C GLY A 70 5.17 -5.09 -1.12
N GLY A 71 3.90 -4.77 -0.82
CA GLY A 71 3.49 -3.44 -0.43
C GLY A 71 3.90 -3.13 1.01
N MET A 72 3.29 -3.83 1.97
CA MET A 72 3.50 -3.55 3.40
C MET A 72 3.58 -4.82 4.24
N SER A 73 4.52 -4.84 5.19
CA SER A 73 4.51 -5.76 6.33
C SER A 73 4.23 -5.02 7.63
N ASN A 74 3.42 -5.61 8.49
CA ASN A 74 2.98 -5.04 9.75
C ASN A 74 3.16 -6.04 10.89
N PHE A 75 3.98 -5.67 11.88
CA PHE A 75 4.36 -6.50 13.02
C PHE A 75 3.89 -5.86 14.31
N TRP A 76 2.90 -6.48 14.96
CA TRP A 76 2.37 -6.07 16.27
C TRP A 76 1.91 -4.61 16.37
N SER A 77 1.62 -3.95 15.24
CA SER A 77 1.25 -2.53 15.18
C SER A 77 -0.16 -2.32 14.61
N THR A 78 -0.68 -1.10 14.76
CA THR A 78 -2.00 -0.71 14.23
C THR A 78 -1.91 -0.06 12.85
N LEU A 79 -2.86 -0.33 11.96
CA LEU A 79 -2.96 0.34 10.66
C LEU A 79 -4.39 0.84 10.43
N THR A 80 -4.54 2.13 10.13
CA THR A 80 -5.81 2.69 9.67
C THR A 80 -5.63 3.20 8.26
N MET A 81 -6.33 2.59 7.31
CA MET A 81 -6.20 2.85 5.89
C MET A 81 -7.53 3.30 5.31
N GLN A 82 -7.51 4.47 4.68
CA GLN A 82 -8.65 5.03 3.99
C GLN A 82 -8.23 5.50 2.61
N ASN A 83 -8.99 5.12 1.59
CA ASN A 83 -8.69 5.49 0.21
C ASN A 83 -7.25 5.11 -0.20
N VAL A 84 -6.89 3.85 0.01
CA VAL A 84 -5.57 3.33 -0.38
C VAL A 84 -5.68 2.37 -1.54
N ILE A 85 -4.60 2.28 -2.32
CA ILE A 85 -4.46 1.32 -3.40
C ILE A 85 -3.21 0.49 -3.17
N PHE A 86 -3.35 -0.83 -3.09
CA PHE A 86 -2.25 -1.78 -3.19
C PHE A 86 -2.44 -2.60 -4.46
N TRP A 87 -1.52 -2.46 -5.42
CA TRP A 87 -1.67 -3.12 -6.70
C TRP A 87 -0.34 -3.44 -7.37
N ASN A 88 -0.23 -4.64 -7.93
CA ASN A 88 0.97 -5.14 -8.58
C ASN A 88 2.20 -5.12 -7.66
N ASN A 89 2.01 -5.46 -6.39
CA ASN A 89 3.11 -5.70 -5.45
C ASN A 89 3.45 -7.20 -5.44
N GLU A 90 4.69 -7.52 -5.13
CA GLU A 90 5.24 -8.88 -5.20
C GLU A 90 5.89 -9.26 -3.86
N ASP A 91 5.59 -10.45 -3.36
CA ASP A 91 6.41 -11.11 -2.35
C ASP A 91 6.73 -12.56 -2.74
N GLN A 92 7.22 -13.39 -1.82
CA GLN A 92 7.55 -14.79 -2.11
C GLN A 92 6.34 -15.62 -2.57
N THR A 93 5.12 -15.17 -2.31
CA THR A 93 3.88 -15.83 -2.75
C THR A 93 3.47 -15.45 -4.17
N GLY A 94 4.18 -14.50 -4.79
CA GLY A 94 3.93 -14.00 -6.15
C GLY A 94 3.27 -12.61 -6.16
N ILE A 95 2.82 -12.20 -7.35
CA ILE A 95 2.14 -10.92 -7.58
C ILE A 95 0.64 -11.09 -7.33
N GLY A 96 0.03 -10.09 -6.67
CA GLY A 96 -1.41 -9.96 -6.57
C GLY A 96 -2.08 -10.90 -5.55
N THR A 97 -1.30 -11.50 -4.67
CA THR A 97 -1.81 -12.21 -3.50
C THR A 97 -2.07 -11.22 -2.35
N ALA A 98 -2.93 -11.61 -1.40
CA ALA A 98 -3.13 -10.87 -0.16
C ALA A 98 -1.80 -10.52 0.54
N SER A 99 -0.92 -11.52 0.69
CA SER A 99 0.40 -11.35 1.33
C SER A 99 1.28 -10.36 0.58
N SER A 100 1.28 -10.41 -0.76
CA SER A 100 2.07 -9.50 -1.58
C SER A 100 1.63 -8.04 -1.46
N SER A 101 0.34 -7.79 -1.22
CA SER A 101 -0.18 -6.46 -0.93
C SER A 101 0.14 -6.05 0.51
N VAL A 102 -0.43 -6.76 1.49
CA VAL A 102 -0.30 -6.46 2.91
C VAL A 102 -0.20 -7.74 3.74
N ARG A 103 0.84 -7.83 4.56
CA ARG A 103 1.02 -8.93 5.52
C ARG A 103 0.95 -8.41 6.96
N ASN A 104 0.01 -8.93 7.74
CA ASN A 104 -0.11 -8.69 9.19
C ASN A 104 0.39 -9.89 10.00
N HIS A 105 1.42 -9.69 10.83
CA HIS A 105 2.02 -10.74 11.67
C HIS A 105 1.42 -10.72 13.08
N ASP A 106 0.32 -11.45 13.26
CA ASP A 106 -0.58 -11.40 14.42
C ASP A 106 -0.13 -12.28 15.60
N ASP A 107 1.08 -12.82 15.55
CA ASP A 107 1.56 -13.98 16.32
C ASP A 107 1.57 -13.78 17.85
N LYS A 108 1.37 -12.54 18.32
CA LYS A 108 1.50 -12.15 19.75
C LYS A 108 0.45 -11.15 20.24
N TYR A 109 -0.12 -10.34 19.35
CA TYR A 109 -1.06 -9.27 19.70
C TYR A 109 -2.10 -9.12 18.59
N PRO A 110 -3.38 -8.86 18.92
CA PRO A 110 -4.40 -8.64 17.91
C PRO A 110 -4.02 -7.40 17.09
N ILE A 111 -3.63 -7.62 15.84
CA ILE A 111 -3.35 -6.54 14.90
C ILE A 111 -4.67 -5.96 14.44
N THR A 112 -4.77 -4.63 14.47
CA THR A 112 -5.91 -3.89 13.92
C THR A 112 -5.46 -3.18 12.67
N ALA A 113 -5.45 -3.91 11.55
CA ALA A 113 -5.38 -3.32 10.23
C ALA A 113 -6.82 -3.12 9.73
N ILE A 114 -7.24 -1.89 9.48
CA ILE A 114 -8.60 -1.59 9.04
C ILE A 114 -8.53 -0.84 7.71
N PHE A 115 -9.27 -1.33 6.72
CA PHE A 115 -9.33 -0.74 5.37
C PHE A 115 -10.72 -0.19 5.10
N ARG A 116 -10.80 1.03 4.55
CA ARG A 116 -12.04 1.64 4.09
C ARG A 116 -11.87 2.27 2.73
N TYR A 117 -12.90 2.19 1.88
CA TYR A 117 -12.88 2.86 0.57
C TYR A 117 -11.62 2.53 -0.24
N SER A 118 -11.11 1.30 -0.16
CA SER A 118 -9.77 0.95 -0.68
C SER A 118 -9.84 -0.15 -1.73
N LEU A 119 -8.79 -0.23 -2.54
CA LEU A 119 -8.56 -1.31 -3.51
C LEU A 119 -7.26 -2.03 -3.13
N VAL A 120 -7.36 -3.29 -2.70
CA VAL A 120 -6.20 -4.03 -2.19
C VAL A 120 -6.15 -5.38 -2.90
N GLN A 121 -5.26 -5.50 -3.88
CA GLN A 121 -5.16 -6.70 -4.71
C GLN A 121 -4.92 -7.95 -3.85
N GLY A 122 -5.70 -9.00 -4.11
CA GLY A 122 -5.67 -10.26 -3.38
C GLY A 122 -6.48 -10.25 -2.08
N CYS A 123 -6.96 -9.09 -1.63
CA CYS A 123 -7.75 -8.95 -0.40
C CYS A 123 -9.24 -8.90 -0.65
N ASN A 124 -9.69 -8.72 -1.90
CA ASN A 124 -11.11 -8.77 -2.25
C ASN A 124 -11.36 -9.40 -3.64
N PRO A 125 -10.80 -10.59 -3.95
CA PRO A 125 -10.76 -11.14 -5.30
C PRO A 125 -12.14 -11.50 -5.90
N SER A 126 -13.15 -11.73 -5.05
CA SER A 126 -14.50 -12.12 -5.45
C SER A 126 -15.58 -11.20 -4.89
N GLY A 127 -15.21 -10.02 -4.37
CA GLY A 127 -16.12 -9.16 -3.61
C GLY A 127 -16.33 -9.60 -2.16
N ALA A 128 -15.64 -10.65 -1.71
CA ALA A 128 -15.55 -11.05 -0.30
C ALA A 128 -14.15 -10.72 0.27
N TRP A 129 -14.13 -9.99 1.38
CA TRP A 129 -12.89 -9.55 2.03
C TRP A 129 -12.11 -10.70 2.66
N VAL A 130 -10.80 -10.72 2.44
CA VAL A 130 -9.87 -11.72 2.98
C VAL A 130 -9.35 -11.27 4.36
N ALA A 131 -9.69 -12.02 5.40
CA ALA A 131 -9.38 -11.65 6.78
C ALA A 131 -7.87 -11.53 7.09
N SER A 132 -6.99 -12.24 6.37
CA SER A 132 -5.53 -12.13 6.56
C SER A 132 -4.98 -10.75 6.18
N CYS A 133 -5.69 -10.01 5.33
CA CYS A 133 -5.35 -8.62 5.02
C CYS A 133 -5.69 -7.66 6.16
N GLY A 134 -6.60 -8.04 7.06
CA GLY A 134 -7.11 -7.21 8.14
C GLY A 134 -8.63 -7.18 8.16
N THR A 135 -9.18 -6.17 8.82
CA THR A 135 -10.62 -5.95 8.97
C THR A 135 -11.17 -5.08 7.84
N ASP A 136 -12.26 -5.53 7.24
CA ASP A 136 -13.08 -4.73 6.34
C ASP A 136 -13.82 -3.64 7.13
N GLY A 137 -13.42 -2.38 6.93
CA GLY A 137 -14.10 -1.22 7.51
C GLY A 137 -15.22 -0.66 6.63
N GLY A 138 -15.50 -1.29 5.47
CA GLY A 138 -16.57 -0.96 4.55
C GLY A 138 -16.12 -0.23 3.27
N ASN A 139 -16.92 -0.41 2.21
CA ASN A 139 -16.76 0.24 0.90
C ASN A 139 -15.44 -0.08 0.17
N ASN A 140 -14.77 -1.18 0.51
CA ASN A 140 -13.61 -1.64 -0.24
C ASN A 140 -14.05 -2.24 -1.59
N LEU A 141 -13.32 -1.90 -2.66
CA LEU A 141 -13.61 -2.38 -4.00
C LEU A 141 -13.15 -3.84 -4.15
N ALA A 142 -13.86 -4.61 -4.97
CA ALA A 142 -13.37 -5.90 -5.42
C ALA A 142 -12.12 -5.72 -6.28
N ASP A 143 -11.29 -6.76 -6.36
CA ASP A 143 -10.07 -6.74 -7.17
C ASP A 143 -10.43 -6.45 -8.64
N ALA A 144 -10.15 -5.22 -9.05
CA ALA A 144 -10.30 -4.73 -10.40
C ALA A 144 -9.07 -3.89 -10.72
N ASP A 145 -8.55 -4.03 -11.94
CA ASP A 145 -7.39 -3.26 -12.38
C ASP A 145 -7.64 -1.76 -12.19
N PRO A 146 -6.81 -1.04 -11.40
CA PRO A 146 -6.93 0.40 -11.23
C PRO A 146 -6.60 1.16 -12.52
N LEU A 147 -6.14 0.47 -13.58
CA LEU A 147 -5.76 1.05 -14.86
C LEU A 147 -4.67 2.12 -14.70
N PHE A 148 -3.60 1.76 -13.97
CA PHE A 148 -2.41 2.60 -13.93
C PHE A 148 -1.87 2.74 -15.35
N VAL A 149 -1.73 3.97 -15.84
CA VAL A 149 -1.02 4.25 -17.08
C VAL A 149 0.48 4.32 -16.79
N GLU A 150 1.31 3.75 -17.66
CA GLU A 150 2.76 3.83 -17.52
C GLU A 150 3.25 5.29 -17.52
N THR A 151 4.40 5.53 -16.88
CA THR A 151 5.02 6.85 -16.83
C THR A 151 5.42 7.31 -18.23
N PRO A 152 5.12 8.56 -18.63
CA PRO A 152 5.66 9.11 -19.87
C PRO A 152 7.19 9.15 -19.81
N THR A 153 7.82 8.84 -20.94
CA THR A 153 9.27 8.80 -21.10
C THR A 153 9.93 10.14 -20.70
N PRO A 154 11.19 10.13 -20.19
CA PRO A 154 11.86 11.32 -19.61
C PRO A 154 12.15 12.49 -20.57
N ALA A 155 11.64 12.48 -21.80
CA ALA A 155 11.96 13.48 -22.82
C ALA A 155 11.21 14.81 -22.65
N LEU A 156 10.38 14.96 -21.62
CA LEU A 156 9.65 16.20 -21.33
C LEU A 156 10.14 16.84 -20.03
N PRO A 157 10.18 18.19 -19.96
CA PRO A 157 10.74 18.94 -18.84
C PRO A 157 10.06 18.58 -17.50
N PRO A 158 10.72 18.85 -16.35
CA PRO A 158 10.24 18.43 -15.04
C PRO A 158 8.82 18.92 -14.81
N MET A 159 7.89 17.97 -14.70
CA MET A 159 6.49 18.26 -14.40
C MET A 159 6.39 18.70 -12.94
N PRO A 160 5.52 19.67 -12.62
CA PRO A 160 5.28 20.06 -11.24
C PRO A 160 4.89 18.83 -10.41
N THR A 161 5.43 18.73 -9.19
CA THR A 161 5.29 17.62 -8.24
C THR A 161 3.84 17.17 -7.97
N ALA A 162 2.85 17.99 -8.34
CA ALA A 162 1.42 17.66 -8.31
C ALA A 162 0.93 16.66 -9.38
N MET A 163 1.76 16.26 -10.37
CA MET A 163 1.37 15.36 -11.46
C MET A 163 1.95 13.94 -11.40
N TYR A 164 2.72 13.57 -10.36
CA TYR A 164 3.26 12.21 -10.19
C TYR A 164 2.28 11.22 -9.52
N ALA A 165 1.05 11.64 -9.24
CA ALA A 165 -0.04 10.70 -8.96
C ALA A 165 -0.38 9.99 -10.27
N CYS A 166 0.14 8.78 -10.45
CA CYS A 166 -0.12 7.96 -11.63
C CYS A 166 -1.63 7.94 -11.93
N TRP A 167 -2.01 8.48 -13.08
CA TRP A 167 -3.37 8.85 -13.44
C TRP A 167 -4.22 7.58 -13.65
N LEU A 168 -5.24 7.41 -12.81
CA LEU A 168 -6.33 6.48 -13.08
C LEU A 168 -6.97 6.86 -14.42
N VAL A 169 -7.03 5.95 -15.40
CA VAL A 169 -7.98 6.09 -16.51
C VAL A 169 -9.37 6.00 -15.90
N ARG A 170 -10.04 7.13 -15.62
CA ARG A 170 -11.35 7.19 -14.92
C ARG A 170 -12.29 6.04 -15.35
N PRO A 171 -12.38 4.92 -14.61
CA PRO A 171 -13.41 3.94 -14.85
C PRO A 171 -14.62 4.33 -14.00
N PRO A 172 -15.84 3.89 -14.37
CA PRO A 172 -17.04 4.13 -13.55
C PRO A 172 -16.90 3.65 -12.09
N LEU A 173 -16.01 2.68 -11.84
CA LEU A 173 -15.85 1.99 -10.56
C LEU A 173 -15.13 2.79 -9.46
N ILE A 174 -14.34 3.82 -9.81
CA ILE A 174 -13.58 4.64 -8.82
C ILE A 174 -14.37 5.87 -8.35
N GLN A 175 -15.59 6.09 -8.89
CA GLN A 175 -16.49 7.16 -8.44
C GLN A 175 -16.89 7.04 -6.96
N GLY A 176 -16.74 5.86 -6.34
CA GLY A 176 -16.99 5.65 -4.90
C GLY A 176 -15.87 6.14 -3.97
N MET A 177 -14.66 6.38 -4.50
CA MET A 177 -13.48 6.81 -3.72
C MET A 177 -13.27 8.33 -3.74
N THR A 178 -14.07 9.07 -4.52
CA THR A 178 -13.97 10.53 -4.66
C THR A 178 -15.27 11.22 -4.27
N ARG A 179 -15.48 11.40 -2.97
CA ARG A 179 -16.40 12.45 -2.48
C ARG A 179 -15.78 13.20 -1.30
N TRP A 180 -15.48 14.47 -1.60
CA TRP A 180 -15.11 15.63 -0.76
C TRP A 180 -13.65 15.75 -0.32
#